data_AF-A0A0C3CAB3-F1
#
_entry.id   AF-A0A0C3CAB3-F1
#
_cell.length_a   1.000
_cell.length_b   1.000
_cell.length_c   1.000
_cell.angle_alpha   90.00
_cell.angle_beta   90.00
_cell.angle_gamma   90.00
#
_symmetry.space_group_name_H-M   'P 1'
#
loop_
_entity.id
_entity.type
_entity.pdbx_description
1 polymer ?
#
loop_
_entity_poly.entity_id
_entity_poly.type
_entity_poly.pdbx_seq_one_letter_code
_entity_poly.pdbx_strand_id
1 'polypeptide(L)'
;MATATKTMLNEEKIKWTVQYAPTDESELWKMQPNYATGRWDEFQKEIYALYPGSAGDHIYSVANLEALTEKQAILPMESSEQFGEYYRAFCRIAFFLKKKKRLSD
;
A
#
# COMPACT_ATOMS: atom_id res chain seq x y z
N MET A 1 -13.89 26.30 21.05
CA MET A 1 -13.54 26.80 19.70
C MET A 1 -13.50 25.60 18.78
N ALA A 2 -14.42 25.50 17.81
CA ALA A 2 -14.42 24.40 16.85
C ALA A 2 -13.31 24.65 15.83
N THR A 3 -12.31 23.78 15.79
CA THR A 3 -11.26 23.80 14.77
C THR A 3 -11.90 23.43 13.44
N ALA A 4 -12.04 24.40 12.54
CA ALA A 4 -12.42 24.13 11.17
C ALA A 4 -11.34 23.23 10.54
N THR A 5 -11.66 21.98 10.27
CA THR A 5 -10.82 21.08 9.48
C THR A 5 -10.72 21.63 8.07
N LYS A 6 -9.61 22.31 7.75
CA LYS A 6 -9.29 22.75 6.40
C LYS A 6 -9.19 21.50 5.52
N THR A 7 -10.22 21.26 4.72
CA THR A 7 -10.21 20.20 3.70
C THR A 7 -9.45 20.74 2.49
N MET A 8 -8.30 20.15 2.15
CA MET A 8 -7.56 20.54 0.95
C MET A 8 -8.36 20.26 -0.31
N LEU A 9 -8.33 21.21 -1.25
CA LEU A 9 -8.85 21.02 -2.59
C LEU A 9 -8.01 20.00 -3.35
N ASN A 10 -8.58 19.33 -4.34
CA ASN A 10 -7.87 18.28 -5.07
C ASN A 10 -6.65 18.81 -5.83
N GLU A 11 -6.73 20.01 -6.41
CA GLU A 11 -5.59 20.69 -7.03
C GLU A 11 -4.45 20.95 -6.03
N GLU A 12 -4.78 21.37 -4.81
CA GLU A 12 -3.79 21.56 -3.75
C GLU A 12 -3.13 20.22 -3.39
N LYS A 13 -3.90 19.13 -3.28
CA LYS A 13 -3.35 17.79 -3.04
C LYS A 13 -2.35 17.40 -4.12
N ILE A 14 -2.72 17.53 -5.41
CA ILE A 14 -1.84 17.21 -6.54
C ILE A 14 -0.54 18.03 -6.47
N LYS A 15 -0.67 19.35 -6.28
CA LYS A 15 0.48 20.26 -6.18
C LYS A 15 1.43 19.83 -5.05
N TRP A 16 0.91 19.56 -3.86
CA TRP A 16 1.74 19.18 -2.72
C TRP A 16 2.35 17.79 -2.88
N THR A 17 1.62 16.83 -3.46
CA THR A 17 2.15 15.49 -3.78
C THR A 17 3.37 15.58 -4.68
N VAL A 18 3.30 16.40 -5.74
CA VAL A 18 4.45 16.62 -6.64
C VAL A 18 5.58 17.39 -5.95
N GLN A 19 5.25 18.39 -5.13
CA GLN A 19 6.25 19.25 -4.51
C GLN A 19 7.12 18.54 -3.47
N TYR A 20 6.60 17.51 -2.82
CA TYR A 20 7.34 16.72 -1.83
C TYR A 20 7.94 15.42 -2.39
N ALA A 21 7.74 15.14 -3.68
CA ALA A 21 8.37 14.00 -4.33
C ALA A 21 9.87 14.26 -4.57
N PRO A 22 10.71 13.20 -4.64
CA PRO A 22 12.06 13.29 -5.18
C PRO A 22 12.09 13.98 -6.55
N THR A 23 13.19 14.65 -6.89
CA THR A 23 13.25 15.53 -8.09
C THR A 23 12.85 14.80 -9.37
N ASP A 24 13.42 13.62 -9.59
CA ASP A 24 13.14 12.73 -10.72
C ASP A 24 11.66 12.31 -10.79
N GLU A 25 11.10 11.88 -9.66
CA GLU A 25 9.68 11.51 -9.58
C GLU A 25 8.76 12.71 -9.78
N SER A 26 9.14 13.88 -9.26
CA SER A 26 8.37 15.12 -9.38
C SER A 26 8.25 15.58 -10.84
N GLU A 27 9.31 15.42 -11.64
CA GLU A 27 9.29 15.77 -13.06
C GLU A 27 8.36 14.82 -13.83
N LEU A 28 8.47 13.51 -13.56
CA LEU A 28 7.61 12.50 -14.17
C LEU A 28 6.13 12.67 -13.81
N TRP A 29 5.82 13.03 -12.56
CA TRP A 29 4.44 13.23 -12.11
C TRP A 29 3.80 14.49 -12.71
N LYS A 30 4.58 15.55 -12.95
CA LYS A 30 4.08 16.77 -13.65
C LYS A 30 3.70 16.50 -15.10
N MET A 31 4.28 15.47 -15.72
CA MET A 31 3.96 15.07 -17.10
C MET A 31 2.65 14.27 -17.20
N GLN A 32 2.04 13.90 -16.06
CA GLN A 32 0.79 13.13 -16.09
C GLN A 32 -0.40 13.99 -16.51
N PRO A 33 -1.31 13.47 -17.36
CA PRO A 33 -2.44 14.24 -17.90
C PRO A 33 -3.30 14.92 -16.84
N ASN A 34 -3.53 14.27 -15.70
CA ASN A 34 -4.39 14.81 -14.65
C ASN A 34 -3.67 15.72 -13.63
N TYR A 35 -2.38 16.03 -13.83
CA TYR A 35 -1.69 17.04 -13.02
C TYR A 35 -2.38 18.42 -13.12
N ALA A 36 -2.82 18.81 -14.33
CA ALA A 36 -3.43 20.11 -14.57
C ALA A 36 -4.95 20.14 -14.37
N THR A 37 -5.63 18.99 -14.39
CA THR A 37 -7.11 18.91 -14.36
C THR A 37 -7.70 18.96 -12.96
N GLY A 38 -6.87 18.82 -11.91
CA GLY A 38 -7.33 18.80 -10.53
C GLY A 38 -8.08 17.52 -10.13
N ARG A 39 -8.09 16.48 -10.98
CA ARG A 39 -8.81 15.23 -10.72
C ARG A 39 -7.93 14.27 -9.92
N TRP A 40 -7.97 14.40 -8.59
CA TRP A 40 -7.14 13.63 -7.66
C TRP A 40 -7.17 12.11 -7.90
N ASP A 41 -8.35 11.51 -8.01
CA ASP A 41 -8.47 10.05 -8.15
C ASP A 41 -7.89 9.52 -9.47
N GLU A 42 -7.93 10.32 -10.55
CA GLU A 42 -7.32 9.92 -11.82
C GLU A 42 -5.81 10.13 -11.80
N PHE A 43 -5.35 11.23 -11.21
CA PHE A 43 -3.92 11.47 -10.98
C PHE A 43 -3.27 10.35 -10.15
N GLN A 44 -3.95 9.85 -9.11
CA GLN A 44 -3.45 8.70 -8.34
C GLN A 44 -3.32 7.43 -9.20
N LYS A 45 -4.28 7.16 -10.10
CA LYS A 45 -4.21 5.99 -10.99
C LYS A 45 -3.06 6.11 -11.99
N GLU A 46 -2.84 7.31 -12.54
CA GLU A 46 -1.72 7.61 -13.42
C GLU A 46 -0.39 7.36 -12.71
N ILE A 47 -0.22 7.87 -11.48
CA ILE A 47 0.96 7.59 -10.67
C ILE A 47 1.12 6.08 -10.43
N TYR A 48 0.07 5.37 -10.02
CA TYR A 48 0.19 3.93 -9.78
C TYR A 48 0.53 3.12 -11.05
N ALA A 49 0.13 3.59 -12.23
CA ALA A 49 0.47 2.96 -13.50
C ALA A 49 1.97 3.10 -13.85
N LEU A 50 2.63 4.17 -13.40
CA LEU A 50 4.08 4.35 -13.58
C LEU A 50 4.92 3.35 -12.78
N TYR A 51 4.39 2.86 -11.65
CA TYR A 51 5.09 1.91 -10.77
C TYR A 51 4.29 0.62 -10.63
N PRO A 52 4.48 -0.36 -11.54
CA PRO A 52 3.86 -1.67 -11.42
C PRO A 52 4.04 -2.27 -10.03
N GLY A 53 2.92 -2.64 -9.38
CA GLY A 53 2.90 -3.16 -8.00
C GLY A 53 2.54 -2.13 -6.92
N SER A 54 2.60 -0.83 -7.22
CA SER A 54 2.28 0.26 -6.27
C SER A 54 0.78 0.39 -5.94
N ALA A 55 -0.11 -0.12 -6.80
CA ALA A 55 -1.56 -0.11 -6.60
C ALA A 55 -2.04 -0.98 -5.40
N GLY A 56 -1.11 -1.59 -4.65
CA GLY A 56 -1.42 -2.44 -3.50
C GLY A 56 -2.09 -3.76 -3.88
N ASP A 57 -2.12 -4.09 -5.17
CA ASP A 57 -2.64 -5.37 -5.67
C ASP A 57 -1.63 -6.50 -5.48
N HIS A 58 -0.34 -6.23 -5.35
CA HIS A 58 0.71 -7.24 -5.21
C HIS A 58 1.59 -7.00 -3.98
N ILE A 59 0.97 -6.83 -2.81
CA ILE A 59 1.70 -6.67 -1.53
C ILE A 59 2.17 -8.03 -1.00
N TYR A 60 1.32 -9.05 -1.09
CA TYR A 60 1.65 -10.42 -0.69
C TYR A 60 1.21 -11.45 -1.74
N SER A 61 1.96 -12.54 -1.80
CA SER A 61 1.73 -13.74 -2.61
C SER A 61 1.54 -14.98 -1.71
N VAL A 62 1.05 -16.08 -2.30
CA VAL A 62 0.97 -17.39 -1.61
C VAL A 62 2.35 -17.83 -1.14
N ALA A 63 3.39 -17.63 -1.95
CA ALA A 63 4.78 -17.92 -1.59
C ALA A 63 5.25 -17.15 -0.33
N ASN A 64 4.76 -15.93 -0.09
CA ASN A 64 5.06 -15.23 1.16
C ASN A 64 4.41 -15.89 2.38
N LEU A 65 3.21 -16.45 2.21
CA LEU A 65 2.53 -17.19 3.28
C LEU A 65 3.23 -18.52 3.55
N GLU A 66 3.60 -19.26 2.50
CA GLU A 66 4.38 -20.50 2.57
C GLU A 66 5.72 -20.26 3.28
N ALA A 67 6.51 -19.29 2.80
CA ALA A 67 7.80 -18.96 3.41
C ALA A 67 7.68 -18.56 4.89
N LEU A 68 6.60 -17.84 5.28
CA LEU A 68 6.34 -17.53 6.68
C LEU A 68 6.06 -18.80 7.49
N THR A 69 5.22 -19.70 6.97
CA THR A 69 4.87 -20.96 7.65
C THR A 69 6.06 -21.91 7.76
N GLU A 70 6.87 -22.04 6.70
CA GLU A 70 8.06 -22.87 6.68
C GLU A 70 9.13 -22.36 7.64
N LYS A 71 9.40 -21.05 7.62
CA LYS A 71 10.34 -20.43 8.55
C LYS A 71 9.93 -20.69 10.00
N GLN A 72 8.64 -20.58 10.29
CA GLN A 72 8.13 -20.81 11.63
C GLN A 72 8.14 -22.30 12.01
N ALA A 73 7.93 -23.22 11.08
CA ALA A 73 7.97 -24.66 11.36
C ALA A 73 9.34 -25.14 11.89
N ILE A 74 10.42 -24.42 11.54
CA ILE A 74 11.78 -24.69 12.02
C ILE A 74 12.03 -24.10 13.42
N LEU A 75 11.27 -23.08 13.82
CA LEU A 75 11.44 -22.35 15.08
C LEU A 75 10.31 -22.72 16.05
N PRO A 76 10.58 -23.50 17.11
CA PRO A 76 9.55 -23.80 18.10
C PRO A 76 9.06 -22.52 18.77
N MET A 77 7.75 -22.43 18.99
CA MET A 77 7.16 -21.39 19.82
C MET A 77 7.09 -21.90 21.25
N GLU A 78 7.87 -21.30 22.13
CA GLU A 78 7.96 -21.64 23.55
C GLU A 78 7.10 -20.72 24.42
N SER A 79 6.65 -19.58 23.88
CA SER A 79 5.82 -18.62 24.59
C SER A 79 4.58 -18.19 23.81
N SER A 80 3.58 -17.71 24.55
CA SER A 80 2.37 -17.11 23.99
C SER A 80 2.68 -15.83 23.20
N GLU A 81 3.73 -15.09 23.57
CA GLU A 81 4.15 -13.92 22.79
C GLU A 81 4.64 -14.31 21.40
N GLN A 82 5.49 -15.35 21.31
CA GLN A 82 6.00 -15.86 20.03
C GLN A 82 4.87 -16.36 19.13
N PHE A 83 3.89 -17.06 19.71
CA PHE A 83 2.67 -17.43 18.98
C PHE A 83 1.89 -16.20 18.49
N GLY A 84 1.71 -15.19 19.34
CA GLY A 84 1.01 -13.97 18.99
C GLY A 84 1.69 -13.19 17.86
N GLU A 85 3.03 -13.15 17.83
CA GLU A 85 3.81 -12.54 16.76
C GLU A 85 3.59 -13.25 15.42
N TYR A 86 3.74 -14.59 15.41
CA TYR A 86 3.47 -15.40 14.23
C TYR A 86 2.03 -15.23 13.75
N TYR A 87 1.05 -15.33 14.66
CA TYR A 87 -0.37 -15.25 14.33
C TYR A 87 -0.72 -13.92 13.64
N ARG A 88 -0.23 -12.79 14.17
CA ARG A 88 -0.44 -11.47 13.54
C ARG A 88 0.21 -11.40 12.16
N ALA A 89 1.42 -11.94 12.00
CA ALA A 89 2.11 -11.97 10.71
C ALA A 89 1.36 -12.83 9.68
N PHE A 90 0.89 -14.01 10.09
CA PHE A 90 0.12 -14.93 9.27
C PHE A 90 -1.20 -14.30 8.84
N CYS A 91 -1.99 -13.76 9.79
CA CYS A 91 -3.26 -13.10 9.50
C CYS A 91 -3.09 -11.92 8.54
N ARG A 92 -2.02 -11.12 8.68
CA ARG A 92 -1.74 -10.00 7.78
C ARG A 92 -1.62 -10.45 6.32
N ILE A 93 -0.93 -11.56 6.07
CA ILE A 93 -0.74 -12.11 4.72
C ILE A 93 -2.01 -12.83 4.25
N ALA A 94 -2.54 -13.76 5.06
CA ALA A 94 -3.69 -14.58 4.71
C ALA A 94 -4.95 -13.74 4.43
N PHE A 95 -5.23 -12.73 5.26
CA PHE A 95 -6.39 -11.85 5.05
C PHE A 95 -6.23 -10.95 3.82
N PHE A 96 -5.01 -10.50 3.51
CA PHE A 96 -4.75 -9.79 2.26
C PHE A 96 -5.04 -10.68 1.05
N LEU A 97 -4.52 -11.92 1.04
CA LEU A 97 -4.73 -12.86 -0.06
C LEU A 97 -6.21 -13.22 -0.22
N LYS A 98 -6.91 -13.47 0.89
CA LYS A 98 -8.36 -13.74 0.91
C LYS A 98 -9.16 -12.56 0.37
N LYS A 99 -8.86 -11.32 0.79
CA LYS A 99 -9.48 -10.10 0.26
C LYS A 99 -9.27 -9.95 -1.25
N LYS A 100 -8.13 -10.41 -1.77
CA LYS A 100 -7.81 -10.42 -3.20
C LYS A 100 -8.29 -11.69 -3.94
N LYS A 101 -9.03 -12.59 -3.27
CA LYS A 101 -9.51 -13.88 -3.82
C LYS A 101 -8.38 -14.77 -4.35
N ARG A 102 -7.22 -14.72 -3.71
CA ARG A 102 -6.02 -15.52 -4.03
C ARG A 102 -5.79 -16.68 -3.07
N LEU A 103 -6.67 -16.81 -2.08
CA LEU A 103 -6.71 -17.90 -1.12
C LEU A 103 -8.17 -18.30 -0.97
N SER A 104 -8.47 -19.60 -0.99
CA SER A 104 -9.82 -20.12 -0.78
C SER A 104 -10.23 -20.02 0.70
N ASP A 105 -11.53 -20.16 0.95
CA ASP A 105 -12.06 -20.41 2.29
C ASP A 105 -11.62 -21.78 2.83
#